data_AF-A0A6J3EKB7-F1
#
_entry.id   AF-A0A6J3EKB7-F1
#
_cell.length_a   1.000
_cell.length_b   1.000
_cell.length_c   1.000
_cell.angle_alpha   90.00
_cell.angle_beta   90.00
_cell.angle_gamma   90.00
#
_symmetry.space_group_name_H-M   'P 1'
#
loop_
_entity.id
_entity.type
_entity.pdbx_description
1 polymer ?
#
loop_
_entity_poly.entity_id
_entity_poly.type
_entity_poly.pdbx_seq_one_letter_code
_entity_poly.pdbx_strand_id
1 'polypeptide(L)'
;MAEPGGAEPEPEPEPEPEPGPEVTVNIPFLIRLREQLKQQLMECQTAARAYQGGCPDHDVEEKATTECMQNLENELEKIKTSFKNKTLFMQRMQFADALRKKMAENDGEARLIVDTVLNTVELSQAIIEFQKETRDIEDKMNALRRKRLILRQAEEDKLQKIHLMMKKIKELGSKEVNEMLEKIRKNLQTERAMTTVIQNVFQSIIIGSQVNWAEDPSLKAIVLQLEKNVSESGR
;
A
#
# COMPACT_ATOMS: atom_id res chain seq x y z
N MET A 1 -100.06 40.72 -39.03
CA MET A 1 -99.34 41.62 -38.09
C MET A 1 -99.23 40.84 -36.79
N ALA A 2 -98.11 40.12 -36.59
CA ALA A 2 -96.83 40.57 -35.98
C ALA A 2 -96.90 40.33 -34.46
N GLU A 3 -95.96 39.70 -33.75
CA GLU A 3 -94.70 38.97 -34.02
C GLU A 3 -94.45 38.03 -32.80
N PRO A 4 -93.57 37.01 -32.91
CA PRO A 4 -93.29 36.05 -31.85
C PRO A 4 -92.11 36.48 -30.96
N GLY A 5 -92.29 36.45 -29.64
CA GLY A 5 -91.27 36.81 -28.66
C GLY A 5 -90.46 35.62 -28.13
N GLY A 6 -89.23 35.50 -28.65
CA GLY A 6 -87.98 35.04 -28.00
C GLY A 6 -88.01 33.86 -27.03
N ALA A 7 -87.52 32.70 -27.50
CA ALA A 7 -86.95 31.67 -26.64
C ALA A 7 -85.57 32.13 -26.12
N GLU A 8 -85.34 32.05 -24.81
CA GLU A 8 -84.00 32.17 -24.22
C GLU A 8 -83.12 31.00 -24.69
N PRO A 9 -81.86 31.25 -25.09
CA PRO A 9 -80.94 30.18 -25.45
C PRO A 9 -80.35 29.53 -24.18
N GLU A 10 -80.28 28.20 -24.19
CA GLU A 10 -79.52 27.40 -23.21
C GLU A 10 -78.04 27.83 -23.16
N PRO A 11 -77.37 27.75 -21.99
CA PRO A 11 -75.96 28.07 -21.90
C PRO A 11 -75.14 27.00 -22.64
N GLU A 12 -74.29 27.47 -23.56
CA GLU A 12 -73.31 26.64 -24.27
C GLU A 12 -72.35 25.95 -23.29
N PRO A 13 -71.92 24.71 -23.56
CA PRO A 13 -70.92 24.02 -22.74
C PRO A 13 -69.55 24.72 -22.86
N GLU A 14 -68.93 25.00 -21.72
CA GLU A 14 -67.56 25.54 -21.65
C GLU A 14 -66.58 24.63 -22.41
N PRO A 15 -65.67 25.18 -23.23
CA PRO A 15 -64.67 24.38 -23.93
C PRO A 15 -63.66 23.80 -22.94
N GLU A 16 -63.45 22.48 -23.02
CA GLU A 16 -62.40 21.78 -22.28
C GLU A 16 -61.02 22.40 -22.57
N PRO A 17 -60.11 22.46 -21.58
CA PRO A 17 -58.79 23.03 -21.78
C PRO A 17 -58.00 22.18 -22.78
N GLU A 18 -57.55 22.80 -23.87
CA GLU A 18 -56.71 22.14 -24.86
C GLU A 18 -55.45 21.53 -24.23
N PRO A 19 -55.04 20.32 -24.65
CA PRO A 19 -53.79 19.74 -24.21
C PRO A 19 -52.63 20.62 -24.67
N GLY A 20 -51.90 21.19 -23.71
CA GLY A 20 -50.69 21.96 -23.97
C GLY A 20 -49.70 21.16 -24.83
N PRO A 21 -48.89 21.83 -25.67
CA PRO A 21 -48.08 21.16 -26.66
C PRO A 21 -47.11 20.18 -25.99
N GLU A 22 -47.26 18.89 -26.30
CA GLU A 22 -46.26 17.88 -25.99
C GLU A 22 -44.93 18.33 -26.58
N VAL A 23 -44.00 18.72 -25.71
CA VAL A 23 -42.63 19.03 -26.09
C VAL A 23 -41.96 17.72 -26.50
N THR A 24 -42.19 17.34 -27.74
CA THR A 24 -41.51 16.23 -28.39
C THR A 24 -40.05 16.62 -28.53
N VAL A 25 -39.22 16.12 -27.62
CA VAL A 25 -37.77 16.29 -27.66
C VAL A 25 -37.26 15.63 -28.94
N ASN A 26 -36.99 16.45 -29.95
CA ASN A 26 -36.57 15.99 -31.26
C ASN A 26 -35.12 15.50 -31.17
N ILE A 27 -34.95 14.22 -30.88
CA ILE A 27 -33.64 13.55 -30.70
C ILE A 27 -32.65 13.85 -31.85
N PRO A 28 -33.06 13.83 -33.14
CA PRO A 28 -32.21 14.26 -34.25
C PRO A 28 -31.64 15.69 -34.12
N PHE A 29 -32.43 16.63 -33.62
CA PHE A 29 -31.99 18.00 -33.39
C PHE A 29 -30.92 18.07 -32.28
N LEU A 30 -31.12 17.33 -31.18
CA LEU A 30 -30.14 17.27 -30.09
C LEU A 30 -28.81 16.62 -30.53
N ILE A 31 -28.86 15.59 -31.37
CA ILE A 31 -27.65 14.96 -31.94
C ILE A 31 -26.90 15.95 -32.83
N ARG A 32 -27.62 16.69 -33.69
CA ARG A 32 -27.02 17.72 -34.55
C ARG A 32 -26.39 18.85 -33.73
N LEU A 33 -27.09 19.32 -32.70
CA LEU A 33 -26.60 20.37 -31.80
C LEU A 33 -25.34 19.93 -31.04
N ARG A 34 -25.32 18.68 -30.55
CA ARG A 34 -24.13 18.09 -29.91
C ARG A 34 -22.94 18.07 -30.87
N GLU A 35 -23.14 17.69 -32.13
CA GLU A 35 -22.05 17.61 -33.10
C GLU A 35 -21.53 19.00 -33.49
N GLN A 36 -22.43 19.99 -33.58
CA GLN A 36 -22.06 21.40 -33.79
C GLN A 36 -21.24 21.96 -32.61
N LEU A 37 -21.64 21.69 -31.37
CA LEU A 37 -20.90 22.12 -30.18
C LEU A 37 -19.53 21.47 -30.08
N LYS A 38 -19.40 20.18 -30.43
CA LYS A 38 -18.10 19.50 -30.51
C LYS A 38 -17.18 20.13 -31.55
N GLN A 39 -17.73 20.44 -32.71
CA GLN A 39 -16.97 21.08 -33.79
C GLN A 39 -16.48 22.47 -33.37
N GLN A 40 -17.33 23.29 -32.75
CA GLN A 40 -16.95 24.60 -32.21
C GLN A 40 -15.89 24.50 -31.10
N LEU A 41 -16.01 23.51 -30.21
CA LEU A 41 -15.01 23.25 -29.17
C LEU A 41 -13.64 22.93 -29.79
N MET A 42 -13.61 22.06 -30.80
CA MET A 42 -12.38 21.71 -31.53
C MET A 42 -11.75 22.92 -32.21
N GLU A 43 -12.55 23.80 -32.84
CA GLU A 43 -12.06 25.03 -33.48
C GLU A 43 -11.48 26.00 -32.46
N CYS A 44 -12.15 26.23 -31.33
CA CYS A 44 -11.63 27.05 -30.23
C CYS A 44 -10.36 26.47 -29.61
N GLN A 45 -10.29 25.15 -29.42
CA GLN A 45 -9.12 24.49 -28.84
C GLN A 45 -7.92 24.55 -29.80
N THR A 46 -8.16 24.42 -31.11
CA THR A 46 -7.11 24.54 -32.13
C THR A 46 -6.61 25.99 -32.21
N ALA A 47 -7.51 26.97 -32.13
CA ALA A 47 -7.14 28.38 -32.04
C ALA A 47 -6.34 28.67 -30.76
N ALA A 48 -6.77 28.19 -29.60
CA ALA A 48 -6.07 28.38 -28.32
C ALA A 48 -4.66 27.76 -28.34
N ARG A 49 -4.50 26.57 -28.92
CA ARG A 49 -3.18 25.94 -29.11
C ARG A 49 -2.27 26.73 -30.05
N ALA A 50 -2.83 27.41 -31.06
CA ALA A 50 -2.05 28.27 -31.95
C ALA A 50 -1.53 29.55 -31.26
N TYR A 51 -2.18 30.02 -30.20
CA TYR A 51 -1.72 31.15 -29.37
C TYR A 51 -0.71 30.75 -28.29
N GLN A 52 -0.50 29.45 -28.05
CA GLN A 52 0.23 28.92 -26.90
C GLN A 52 1.71 28.65 -27.19
N GLY A 53 2.45 29.72 -27.50
CA GLY A 53 3.89 29.73 -27.33
C GLY A 53 4.27 30.06 -25.89
N GLY A 54 4.40 29.05 -25.02
CA GLY A 54 5.16 29.08 -23.76
C GLY A 54 4.68 30.01 -22.64
N CYS A 55 3.60 29.67 -21.92
CA CYS A 55 3.23 30.34 -20.66
C CYS A 55 2.97 29.32 -19.52
N PRO A 56 3.66 29.40 -18.37
CA PRO A 56 3.48 28.49 -17.23
C PRO A 56 2.16 28.67 -16.45
N ASP A 57 1.39 29.73 -16.71
CA ASP A 57 0.02 29.89 -16.16
C ASP A 57 -0.94 28.81 -16.68
N HIS A 58 -0.68 28.28 -17.87
CA HIS A 58 -1.52 27.24 -18.46
C HIS A 58 -1.46 25.92 -17.69
N ASP A 59 -0.33 25.56 -17.08
CA ASP A 59 -0.20 24.30 -16.32
C ASP A 59 -1.00 24.34 -15.00
N VAL A 60 -1.18 25.54 -14.42
CA VAL A 60 -2.00 25.76 -13.22
C VAL A 60 -3.49 25.74 -13.58
N GLU A 61 -3.83 26.37 -14.70
CA GLU A 61 -5.19 26.36 -15.25
C GLU A 61 -5.61 24.96 -15.75
N GLU A 62 -4.69 24.18 -16.32
CA GLU A 62 -4.91 22.79 -16.73
C GLU A 62 -5.16 21.87 -15.52
N LYS A 63 -4.42 22.05 -14.42
CA LYS A 63 -4.69 21.33 -13.16
C LYS A 63 -6.04 21.73 -12.54
N ALA A 64 -6.38 23.01 -12.54
CA ALA A 64 -7.66 23.48 -12.03
C ALA A 64 -8.84 22.99 -12.90
N THR A 65 -8.67 22.95 -14.22
CA THR A 65 -9.70 22.45 -15.15
C THR A 65 -9.86 20.94 -15.08
N THR A 66 -8.78 20.18 -14.90
CA THR A 66 -8.84 18.72 -14.68
C THR A 66 -9.48 18.37 -13.34
N GLU A 67 -9.18 19.11 -12.27
CA GLU A 67 -9.87 18.95 -10.98
C GLU A 67 -11.35 19.31 -11.07
N CYS A 68 -11.69 20.39 -11.77
CA CYS A 68 -13.08 20.77 -12.05
C CYS A 68 -13.82 19.69 -12.86
N MET A 69 -13.17 19.11 -13.86
CA MET A 69 -13.69 18.01 -14.67
C MET A 69 -13.94 16.77 -13.82
N GLN A 70 -12.97 16.37 -12.99
CA GLN A 70 -13.11 15.23 -12.08
C GLN A 70 -14.25 15.45 -11.06
N ASN A 71 -14.40 16.68 -10.55
CA ASN A 71 -15.49 17.02 -9.65
C ASN A 71 -16.85 16.96 -10.36
N LEU A 72 -16.96 17.49 -11.57
CA LEU A 72 -18.16 17.39 -12.40
C LEU A 72 -18.53 15.94 -12.73
N GLU A 73 -17.55 15.10 -13.05
CA GLU A 73 -17.76 13.66 -13.27
C GLU A 73 -18.29 12.96 -12.00
N ASN A 74 -17.72 13.28 -10.85
CA ASN A 74 -18.18 12.75 -9.57
C ASN A 74 -19.61 13.19 -9.25
N GLU A 75 -19.94 14.47 -9.46
CA GLU A 75 -21.30 14.98 -9.28
C GLU A 75 -22.28 14.35 -10.27
N LEU A 76 -21.87 14.16 -11.52
CA LEU A 76 -22.67 13.47 -12.53
C LEU A 76 -22.96 12.02 -12.12
N GLU A 77 -21.95 11.27 -11.66
CA GLU A 77 -22.14 9.89 -11.19
C GLU A 77 -23.02 9.82 -9.93
N LYS A 78 -22.91 10.79 -9.02
CA LYS A 78 -23.84 10.93 -7.88
C LYS A 78 -25.27 11.17 -8.34
N ILE A 79 -25.49 12.12 -9.24
CA ILE A 79 -26.81 12.45 -9.78
C ILE A 79 -27.41 11.24 -10.53
N LYS A 80 -26.61 10.57 -11.36
CA LYS A 80 -26.99 9.37 -12.10
C LYS A 80 -27.36 8.23 -11.17
N THR A 81 -26.59 7.99 -10.12
CA THR A 81 -26.89 6.99 -9.10
C THR A 81 -28.18 7.34 -8.34
N SER A 82 -28.35 8.62 -7.97
CA SER A 82 -29.57 9.13 -7.33
C SER A 82 -30.80 8.94 -8.21
N PHE A 83 -30.70 9.30 -9.49
CA PHE A 83 -31.78 9.10 -10.47
C PHE A 83 -32.16 7.63 -10.60
N LYS A 84 -31.17 6.73 -10.79
CA LYS A 84 -31.41 5.28 -10.85
C LYS A 84 -32.10 4.75 -9.59
N ASN A 85 -31.67 5.20 -8.41
CA ASN A 85 -32.27 4.79 -7.14
C ASN A 85 -33.72 5.26 -7.00
N LYS A 86 -34.01 6.50 -7.39
CA LYS A 86 -35.38 7.06 -7.40
C LYS A 86 -36.28 6.30 -8.37
N THR A 87 -35.79 6.01 -9.58
CA THR A 87 -36.53 5.22 -10.58
C THR A 87 -36.80 3.80 -10.06
N LEU A 88 -35.79 3.15 -9.48
CA LEU A 88 -35.95 1.82 -8.90
C LEU A 88 -36.96 1.81 -7.74
N PHE A 89 -36.93 2.83 -6.88
CA PHE A 89 -37.89 2.98 -5.80
C PHE A 89 -39.32 3.13 -6.33
N MET A 90 -39.53 3.97 -7.33
CA MET A 90 -40.84 4.13 -7.98
C MET A 90 -41.33 2.82 -8.62
N GLN A 91 -40.46 2.12 -9.35
CA GLN A 91 -40.80 0.81 -9.94
C GLN A 91 -41.18 -0.22 -8.88
N ARG A 92 -40.44 -0.29 -7.77
CA ARG A 92 -40.75 -1.17 -6.63
C ARG A 92 -42.07 -0.82 -5.98
N MET A 93 -42.38 0.47 -5.82
CA MET A 93 -43.65 0.93 -5.27
C MET A 93 -44.83 0.52 -6.15
N GLN A 94 -44.71 0.75 -7.47
CA GLN A 94 -45.74 0.36 -8.44
C GLN A 94 -45.93 -1.16 -8.47
N PHE A 95 -44.84 -1.93 -8.47
CA PHE A 95 -44.90 -3.38 -8.41
C PHE A 95 -45.55 -3.87 -7.11
N ALA A 96 -45.18 -3.31 -5.96
CA ALA A 96 -45.78 -3.67 -4.68
C ALA A 96 -47.29 -3.36 -4.63
N ASP A 97 -47.72 -2.25 -5.23
CA ASP A 97 -49.15 -1.91 -5.34
C ASP A 97 -49.91 -2.89 -6.23
N ALA A 98 -49.36 -3.21 -7.41
CA ALA A 98 -49.94 -4.20 -8.32
C ALA A 98 -50.01 -5.60 -7.67
N LEU A 99 -48.94 -6.02 -6.98
CA LEU A 99 -48.89 -7.28 -6.26
C LEU A 99 -49.94 -7.33 -5.15
N ARG A 100 -50.09 -6.24 -4.38
CA ARG A 100 -51.11 -6.14 -3.31
C ARG A 100 -52.52 -6.29 -3.86
N LYS A 101 -52.82 -5.65 -4.99
CA LYS A 101 -54.12 -5.79 -5.67
C LYS A 101 -54.37 -7.23 -6.09
N LYS A 102 -53.38 -7.90 -6.71
CA LYS A 102 -53.50 -9.31 -7.11
C LYS A 102 -53.70 -10.24 -5.90
N MET A 103 -52.98 -10.00 -4.80
CA MET A 103 -53.14 -10.81 -3.58
C MET A 103 -54.52 -10.61 -2.92
N ALA A 104 -55.19 -9.48 -3.13
CA ALA A 104 -56.54 -9.22 -2.62
C ALA A 104 -57.63 -10.03 -3.34
N GLU A 105 -57.36 -10.51 -4.56
CA GLU A 105 -58.31 -11.34 -5.35
C GLU A 105 -58.51 -12.74 -4.73
N ASN A 106 -57.57 -13.18 -3.86
CA ASN A 106 -57.62 -14.43 -3.08
C ASN A 106 -57.98 -15.69 -3.91
N ASP A 107 -57.60 -15.70 -5.18
CA ASP A 107 -57.73 -16.84 -6.07
C ASP A 107 -56.62 -17.89 -5.81
N GLY A 108 -56.58 -18.94 -6.62
CA GLY A 108 -55.53 -19.96 -6.51
C GLY A 108 -54.13 -19.42 -6.80
N GLU A 109 -54.01 -18.49 -7.76
CA GLU A 109 -52.73 -17.87 -8.14
C GLU A 109 -52.21 -16.92 -7.06
N ALA A 110 -53.08 -16.14 -6.46
CA ALA A 110 -52.79 -15.23 -5.34
C ALA A 110 -52.21 -16.00 -4.14
N ARG A 111 -52.75 -17.17 -3.82
CA ARG A 111 -52.20 -18.04 -2.76
C ARG A 111 -50.79 -18.53 -3.08
N LEU A 112 -50.55 -19.01 -4.31
CA LEU A 112 -49.21 -19.42 -4.74
C LEU A 112 -48.20 -18.27 -4.70
N ILE A 113 -48.62 -17.06 -5.06
CA ILE A 113 -47.79 -15.85 -4.96
C ILE A 113 -47.43 -15.57 -3.50
N VAL A 114 -48.41 -15.60 -2.58
CA VAL A 114 -48.18 -15.37 -1.14
C VAL A 114 -47.20 -16.40 -0.58
N ASP A 115 -47.42 -17.68 -0.84
CA ASP A 115 -46.55 -18.76 -0.37
C ASP A 115 -45.12 -18.61 -0.90
N THR A 116 -44.98 -18.23 -2.18
CA THR A 116 -43.66 -18.00 -2.80
C THR A 116 -42.95 -16.79 -2.19
N VAL A 117 -43.68 -15.69 -1.94
CA VAL A 117 -43.12 -14.49 -1.31
C VAL A 117 -42.69 -14.80 0.13
N LEU A 118 -43.50 -15.54 0.89
CA LEU A 118 -43.17 -15.95 2.25
C LEU A 118 -41.87 -16.79 2.27
N ASN A 119 -41.80 -17.83 1.44
CA ASN A 119 -40.61 -18.66 1.31
C ASN A 119 -39.38 -17.84 0.91
N THR A 120 -39.55 -16.86 0.01
CA THR A 120 -38.46 -15.96 -0.42
C THR A 120 -37.98 -15.08 0.72
N VAL A 121 -38.89 -14.57 1.56
CA VAL A 121 -38.56 -13.75 2.73
C VAL A 121 -37.80 -14.58 3.78
N GLU A 122 -38.24 -15.80 4.07
CA GLU A 122 -37.57 -16.71 5.00
C GLU A 122 -36.14 -17.04 4.54
N LEU A 123 -35.96 -17.38 3.26
CA LEU A 123 -34.64 -17.62 2.68
C LEU A 123 -33.76 -16.37 2.73
N SER A 124 -34.32 -15.20 2.42
CA SER A 124 -33.59 -13.93 2.47
C SER A 124 -33.14 -13.59 3.88
N GLN A 125 -33.98 -13.86 4.88
CA GLN A 125 -33.66 -13.68 6.29
C GLN A 125 -32.49 -14.58 6.71
N ALA A 126 -32.55 -15.87 6.36
CA ALA A 126 -31.45 -16.80 6.63
C ALA A 126 -30.14 -16.36 5.95
N ILE A 127 -30.20 -15.88 4.70
CA ILE A 127 -29.03 -15.34 4.00
C ILE A 127 -28.43 -14.14 4.74
N ILE A 128 -29.26 -13.21 5.22
CA ILE A 128 -28.80 -12.03 5.97
C ILE A 128 -28.11 -12.45 7.27
N GLU A 129 -28.65 -13.45 7.97
CA GLU A 129 -28.07 -14.00 9.20
C GLU A 129 -26.69 -14.62 8.92
N PHE A 130 -26.57 -15.49 7.91
CA PHE A 130 -25.29 -16.06 7.51
C PHE A 130 -24.26 -15.00 7.08
N GLN A 131 -24.69 -13.96 6.37
CA GLN A 131 -23.82 -12.84 6.00
C GLN A 131 -23.36 -12.03 7.21
N LYS A 132 -24.19 -11.92 8.25
CA LYS A 132 -23.82 -11.26 9.50
C LYS A 132 -22.79 -12.08 10.26
N GLU A 133 -23.01 -13.40 10.39
CA GLU A 133 -22.07 -14.32 11.03
C GLU A 133 -20.72 -14.36 10.30
N THR A 134 -20.75 -14.39 8.96
CA THR A 134 -19.54 -14.35 8.13
C THR A 134 -18.72 -13.09 8.40
N ARG A 135 -19.38 -11.93 8.46
CA ARG A 135 -18.71 -10.64 8.78
C ARG A 135 -18.09 -10.65 10.17
N ASP A 136 -18.79 -11.15 11.18
CA ASP A 136 -18.26 -11.25 12.55
C ASP A 136 -17.03 -12.17 12.63
N ILE A 137 -17.05 -13.32 11.94
CA ILE A 137 -15.90 -14.23 11.86
C ILE A 137 -14.74 -13.57 11.12
N GLU A 138 -15.01 -12.88 10.02
CA GLU A 138 -14.00 -12.15 9.24
C GLU A 138 -13.34 -11.06 10.07
N ASP A 139 -14.11 -10.29 10.84
CA ASP A 139 -13.60 -9.25 11.74
C ASP A 139 -12.70 -9.84 12.83
N LYS A 140 -13.12 -10.96 13.45
CA LYS A 140 -12.31 -11.70 14.43
C LYS A 140 -11.01 -12.21 13.80
N MET A 141 -11.06 -12.78 12.60
CA MET A 141 -9.88 -13.24 11.86
C MET A 141 -8.94 -12.08 11.55
N ASN A 142 -9.46 -10.93 11.11
CA ASN A 142 -8.67 -9.75 10.81
C ASN A 142 -8.04 -9.14 12.06
N ALA A 143 -8.72 -9.19 13.21
CA ALA A 143 -8.13 -8.82 14.50
C ALA A 143 -6.97 -9.75 14.89
N LEU A 144 -7.10 -11.07 14.69
CA LEU A 144 -6.03 -12.04 14.94
C LEU A 144 -4.84 -11.83 14.00
N ARG A 145 -5.07 -11.57 12.70
CA ARG A 145 -4.01 -11.24 11.74
C ARG A 145 -3.23 -10.01 12.16
N ARG A 146 -3.92 -8.95 12.62
CA ARG A 146 -3.28 -7.74 13.17
C ARG A 146 -2.42 -8.04 14.39
N LYS A 147 -2.94 -8.79 15.38
CA LYS A 147 -2.17 -9.20 16.56
C LYS A 147 -0.93 -10.02 16.20
N ARG A 148 -1.06 -10.95 15.25
CA ARG A 148 0.04 -11.77 14.75
C ARG A 148 1.12 -10.92 14.07
N LEU A 149 0.73 -9.92 13.29
CA LEU A 149 1.68 -9.03 12.62
C LEU A 149 2.52 -8.25 13.64
N ILE A 150 1.87 -7.66 14.65
CA ILE A 150 2.54 -6.93 15.73
C ILE A 150 3.53 -7.85 16.47
N LEU A 151 3.12 -9.08 16.78
CA LEU A 151 3.99 -10.03 17.47
C LEU A 151 5.21 -10.41 16.63
N ARG A 152 5.03 -10.65 15.31
CA ARG A 152 6.12 -10.96 14.39
C ARG A 152 7.12 -9.80 14.32
N GLN A 153 6.62 -8.57 14.25
CA GLN A 153 7.49 -7.39 14.23
C GLN A 153 8.30 -7.28 15.53
N ALA A 154 7.65 -7.49 16.69
CA ALA A 154 8.33 -7.49 17.98
C ALA A 154 9.35 -8.63 18.14
N GLU A 155 9.08 -9.79 17.54
CA GLU A 155 10.03 -10.92 17.47
C GLU A 155 11.25 -10.55 16.63
N GLU A 156 11.04 -9.97 15.46
CA GLU A 156 12.10 -9.52 14.55
C GLU A 156 12.99 -8.47 15.22
N ASP A 157 12.41 -7.47 15.88
CA ASP A 157 13.15 -6.44 16.62
C ASP A 157 14.02 -7.04 17.72
N LYS A 158 13.49 -8.02 18.47
CA LYS A 158 14.24 -8.71 19.53
C LYS A 158 15.37 -9.54 18.95
N LEU A 159 15.14 -10.23 17.83
CA LEU A 159 16.15 -11.04 17.16
C LEU A 159 17.30 -10.17 16.63
N GLN A 160 16.97 -9.02 16.04
CA GLN A 160 17.97 -8.03 15.62
C GLN A 160 18.80 -7.54 16.81
N LYS A 161 18.17 -7.25 17.96
CA LYS A 161 18.88 -6.84 19.18
C LYS A 161 19.82 -7.93 19.71
N ILE A 162 19.37 -9.19 19.70
CA ILE A 162 20.21 -10.35 20.09
C ILE A 162 21.41 -10.46 19.15
N HIS A 163 21.20 -10.37 17.84
CA HIS A 163 22.28 -10.45 16.87
C HIS A 163 23.31 -9.33 17.08
N LEU A 164 22.85 -8.09 17.31
CA LEU A 164 23.73 -6.96 17.60
C LEU A 164 24.55 -7.18 18.88
N MET A 165 23.93 -7.68 19.95
CA MET A 165 24.64 -7.99 21.20
C MET A 165 25.67 -9.11 21.00
N MET A 166 25.30 -10.18 20.28
CA MET A 166 26.20 -11.29 19.99
C MET A 166 27.42 -10.85 19.18
N LYS A 167 27.21 -9.96 18.19
CA LYS A 167 28.30 -9.34 17.43
C LYS A 167 29.24 -8.55 18.34
N LYS A 168 28.71 -7.71 19.23
CA LYS A 168 29.51 -6.94 20.20
C LYS A 168 30.32 -7.84 21.14
N ILE A 169 29.73 -8.91 21.65
CA ILE A 169 30.45 -9.88 22.52
C ILE A 169 31.62 -10.51 21.76
N LYS A 170 31.39 -10.94 20.52
CA LYS A 170 32.44 -11.54 19.68
C LYS A 170 33.57 -10.55 19.38
N GLU A 171 33.23 -9.29 19.10
CA GLU A 171 34.22 -8.22 18.86
C GLU A 171 35.04 -7.91 20.12
N LEU A 172 34.39 -7.79 21.29
CA LEU A 172 35.08 -7.57 22.57
C LEU A 172 36.02 -8.72 22.92
N GLY A 173 35.53 -9.97 22.85
CA GLY A 173 36.35 -11.15 23.11
C GLY A 173 37.54 -11.27 22.15
N SER A 174 37.33 -11.00 20.86
CA SER A 174 38.41 -10.98 19.87
C SER A 174 39.44 -9.89 20.18
N LYS A 175 38.99 -8.68 20.55
CA LYS A 175 39.87 -7.56 20.88
C LYS A 175 40.69 -7.83 22.14
N GLU A 176 40.08 -8.35 23.20
CA GLU A 176 40.75 -8.67 24.46
C GLU A 176 41.80 -9.78 24.28
N VAL A 177 41.46 -10.84 23.54
CA VAL A 177 42.41 -11.90 23.18
C VAL A 177 43.57 -11.35 22.36
N ASN A 178 43.28 -10.49 21.38
CA ASN A 178 44.32 -9.88 20.55
C ASN A 178 45.25 -8.96 21.36
N GLU A 179 44.72 -8.14 22.27
CA GLU A 179 45.52 -7.28 23.15
C GLU A 179 46.42 -8.09 24.10
N MET A 180 45.91 -9.19 24.66
CA MET A 180 46.71 -10.10 25.48
C MET A 180 47.86 -10.74 24.68
N LEU A 181 47.56 -11.18 23.45
CA LEU A 181 48.52 -11.84 22.58
C LEU A 181 49.63 -10.87 22.16
N GLU A 182 49.31 -9.62 21.86
CA GLU A 182 50.30 -8.57 21.57
C GLU A 182 51.23 -8.28 22.77
N LYS A 183 50.70 -8.24 24.00
CA LYS A 183 51.53 -8.10 25.21
C LYS A 183 52.50 -9.28 25.37
N ILE A 184 52.02 -10.51 25.19
CA ILE A 184 52.86 -11.72 25.28
C ILE A 184 53.94 -11.70 24.20
N ARG A 185 53.61 -11.34 22.95
CA ARG A 185 54.58 -11.19 21.85
C ARG A 185 55.66 -10.18 22.20
N LYS A 186 55.29 -9.01 22.73
CA LYS A 186 56.23 -7.96 23.12
C LYS A 186 57.18 -8.45 24.22
N ASN A 187 56.66 -9.12 25.24
CA ASN A 187 57.47 -9.69 26.31
C ASN A 187 58.43 -10.77 25.80
N LEU A 188 57.96 -11.68 24.93
CA LEU A 188 58.83 -12.68 24.32
C LEU A 188 59.93 -12.05 23.46
N GLN A 189 59.63 -10.95 22.76
CA GLN A 189 60.63 -10.22 21.98
C GLN A 189 61.69 -9.57 22.88
N THR A 190 61.30 -9.01 24.02
CA THR A 190 62.26 -8.44 24.99
C THR A 190 63.10 -9.51 25.65
N GLU A 191 62.51 -10.65 26.03
CA GLU A 191 63.25 -11.79 26.59
C GLU A 191 64.22 -12.39 25.57
N ARG A 192 63.81 -12.50 24.30
CA ARG A 192 64.70 -12.92 23.21
C ARG A 192 65.87 -11.96 23.05
N ALA A 193 65.60 -10.66 22.99
CA ALA A 193 66.66 -9.65 22.86
C ALA A 193 67.64 -9.69 24.04
N MET A 194 67.13 -9.84 25.26
CA MET A 194 67.96 -9.99 26.46
C MET A 194 68.82 -11.26 26.39
N THR A 195 68.23 -12.38 25.96
CA THR A 195 68.95 -13.65 25.77
C THR A 195 70.08 -13.49 24.74
N THR A 196 69.83 -12.81 23.62
CA THR A 196 70.87 -12.52 22.61
C THR A 196 72.00 -11.67 23.18
N VAL A 197 71.69 -10.64 23.98
CA VAL A 197 72.72 -9.81 24.64
C VAL A 197 73.55 -10.65 25.61
N ILE A 198 72.91 -11.46 26.46
CA ILE A 198 73.59 -12.36 27.40
C ILE A 198 74.49 -13.35 26.65
N GLN A 199 74.00 -13.94 25.56
CA GLN A 199 74.79 -14.83 24.69
C GLN A 199 76.02 -14.12 24.13
N ASN A 200 75.87 -12.91 23.59
CA ASN A 200 76.97 -12.12 23.05
C ASN A 200 78.01 -11.77 24.12
N VAL A 201 77.58 -11.45 25.35
CA VAL A 201 78.48 -11.18 26.48
C VAL A 201 79.26 -12.44 26.87
N PHE A 202 78.59 -13.60 26.99
CA PHE A 202 79.28 -14.87 27.28
C PHE A 202 80.30 -15.23 26.19
N GLN A 203 79.94 -15.09 24.91
CA GLN A 203 80.88 -15.28 23.79
C GLN A 203 82.10 -14.35 23.91
N SER A 204 81.87 -13.07 24.19
CA SER A 204 82.95 -12.07 24.34
C SER A 204 83.88 -12.39 25.50
N ILE A 205 83.35 -12.85 26.64
CA ILE A 205 84.13 -13.26 27.81
C ILE A 205 84.97 -14.49 27.49
N ILE A 206 84.38 -15.52 26.86
CA ILE A 206 85.10 -16.75 26.50
C ILE A 206 86.27 -16.42 25.56
N ILE A 207 86.03 -15.63 24.52
CA ILE A 207 87.07 -15.20 23.57
C ILE A 207 88.15 -14.34 24.26
N GLY A 208 87.75 -13.38 25.11
CA GLY A 208 88.66 -12.47 25.80
C GLY A 208 89.49 -13.10 26.92
N SER A 209 89.04 -14.23 27.50
CA SER A 209 89.70 -14.92 28.60
C SER A 209 90.98 -15.69 28.21
N GLN A 210 91.31 -15.75 26.91
CA GLN A 210 92.48 -16.47 26.35
C GLN A 210 92.58 -17.95 26.75
N VAL A 211 91.50 -18.54 27.27
CA VAL A 211 91.38 -19.99 27.50
C VAL A 211 91.34 -20.69 26.15
N ASN A 212 92.11 -21.77 25.98
CA ASN A 212 92.21 -22.52 24.72
C ASN A 212 90.94 -23.39 24.48
N TRP A 213 89.80 -22.73 24.35
CA TRP A 213 88.45 -23.33 24.29
C TRP A 213 88.25 -24.32 23.12
N ALA A 214 89.13 -24.29 22.11
CA ALA A 214 89.11 -25.22 20.99
C ALA A 214 89.67 -26.61 21.35
N GLU A 215 90.48 -26.72 22.42
CA GLU A 215 91.09 -27.97 22.88
C GLU A 215 90.20 -28.74 23.88
N ASP A 216 89.36 -28.05 24.66
CA ASP A 216 88.36 -28.68 25.52
C ASP A 216 87.08 -29.00 24.73
N PRO A 217 86.73 -30.29 24.55
CA PRO A 217 85.52 -30.70 23.85
C PRO A 217 84.23 -30.11 24.44
N SER A 218 84.21 -29.87 25.75
CA SER A 218 83.03 -29.38 26.46
C SER A 218 82.78 -27.90 26.18
N LEU A 219 83.83 -27.08 26.23
CA LEU A 219 83.76 -25.64 25.92
C LEU A 219 83.49 -25.40 24.43
N LYS A 220 84.11 -26.18 23.54
CA LYS A 220 83.85 -26.13 22.11
C LYS A 220 82.38 -26.38 21.77
N ALA A 221 81.74 -27.34 22.43
CA ALA A 221 80.32 -27.61 22.24
C ALA A 221 79.43 -26.44 22.68
N ILE A 222 79.76 -25.78 23.79
CA ILE A 222 79.01 -24.65 24.33
C ILE A 222 79.11 -23.43 23.41
N VAL A 223 80.30 -23.09 22.92
CA VAL A 223 80.52 -21.95 22.01
C VAL A 223 79.78 -22.15 20.67
N LEU A 224 79.84 -23.35 20.09
CA LEU A 224 79.13 -23.68 18.85
C LEU A 224 77.60 -23.63 19.02
N GLN A 225 77.08 -24.03 20.18
CA GLN A 225 75.65 -23.89 20.48
C GLN A 225 75.23 -22.42 20.63
N LEU A 226 76.06 -21.58 21.24
CA LEU A 226 75.81 -20.14 21.35
C LEU A 226 75.81 -19.47 19.96
N GLU A 227 76.69 -19.86 19.05
CA GLU A 227 76.79 -19.31 17.69
C GLU A 227 75.62 -19.72 16.78
N LYS A 228 75.16 -20.98 16.85
CA LYS A 228 74.01 -21.46 16.07
C LYS A 228 72.73 -20.70 16.40
N ASN A 229 72.51 -20.40 17.68
CA ASN A 229 71.31 -19.70 18.15
C ASN A 229 71.27 -18.22 17.73
N VAL A 230 72.41 -17.59 17.45
CA VAL A 230 72.49 -16.21 16.92
C VAL A 230 72.16 -16.18 15.42
N SER A 231 72.61 -17.19 14.66
CA SER A 231 72.43 -17.26 13.20
C SER A 231 71.00 -17.59 12.77
N GLU A 232 70.23 -18.29 13.61
CA GLU A 232 68.81 -18.60 13.39
C GLU A 232 67.87 -17.47 13.87
N SER A 233 68.38 -16.47 14.60
CA SER A 233 67.60 -15.35 15.16
C SER A 233 67.51 -14.10 14.26
N GLY A 234 68.22 -14.09 13.13
CA GLY A 234 68.28 -12.95 12.19
C GLY A 234 67.47 -13.11 10.89
N ARG A 235 66.59 -14.11 10.79
CA ARG A 235 65.77 -14.40 9.60
C ARG A 235 64.27 -14.37 9.90
#